data_AF-A0A1Q5FRS0-F1
#
_entry.id   AF-A0A1Q5FRS0-F1
#
_cell.length_a   1.000
_cell.length_b   1.000
_cell.length_c   1.000
_cell.angle_alpha   90.00
_cell.angle_beta   90.00
_cell.angle_gamma   90.00
#
_symmetry.space_group_name_H-M   'P 1'
#
loop_
_entity.id
_entity.type
_entity.pdbx_description
1 polymer ?
#
loop_
_entity_poly.entity_id
_entity_poly.type
_entity_poly.pdbx_seq_one_letter_code
_entity_poly.pdbx_strand_id
1 'polypeptide(L)'
;MSSTAVRADCAADRAGTLTFDLTAPAPAPDSVLLLRRRGAAGGKPGGTVRIPLSRPAPGRLRAVLPAAAELAEGRWDAYVEEPGDEPAEAVVEPGLRDLRALVDRCPDTGAASVSARVPYPTLDGRLAVRSWVRAPHAEAGHVLAGPAGMTVQGMLYGVETGEGAAVEARLPGQPDRTHSVPLTAPDPDGPAGSFAFTLPYAPSAAGPVPEAQLWQLWLVPAAGADGVRISRILDDVWSRNKSFVYPGHPAPPGVLATPCYTADNDLCLRLEPAPADR
;
A
#
# COMPACT_ATOMS: atom_id res chain seq x y z
N MET A 1 2.28 27.66 -27.93
CA MET A 1 3.33 27.88 -26.90
C MET A 1 3.54 26.55 -26.23
N SER A 2 4.68 25.90 -26.48
CA SER A 2 4.96 24.56 -25.93
C SER A 2 5.10 24.71 -24.42
N SER A 3 4.13 24.21 -23.66
CA SER A 3 4.29 23.98 -22.22
C SER A 3 5.55 23.15 -22.05
N THR A 4 6.60 23.75 -21.49
CA THR A 4 7.83 23.05 -21.21
C THR A 4 7.62 22.19 -19.97
N ALA A 5 7.06 21.00 -20.17
CA ALA A 5 6.74 20.08 -19.10
C ALA A 5 7.99 19.64 -18.34
N VAL A 6 7.93 19.72 -17.01
CA VAL A 6 8.93 19.11 -16.14
C VAL A 6 8.64 17.62 -16.07
N ARG A 7 9.62 16.77 -16.37
CA ARG A 7 9.47 15.31 -16.33
C ARG A 7 10.48 14.69 -15.39
N ALA A 8 10.08 13.69 -14.62
CA ALA A 8 10.98 12.98 -13.72
C ALA A 8 11.02 11.47 -13.99
N ASP A 9 12.22 10.95 -14.21
CA ASP A 9 12.49 9.52 -14.12
C ASP A 9 12.72 9.16 -12.65
N CYS A 10 12.19 8.02 -12.20
CA CYS A 10 12.33 7.55 -10.83
C CYS A 10 13.11 6.24 -10.78
N ALA A 11 13.95 6.11 -9.77
CA ALA A 11 14.59 4.85 -9.40
C ALA A 11 14.45 4.60 -7.90
N ALA A 12 14.38 3.33 -7.51
CA ALA A 12 14.43 2.91 -6.12
C ALA A 12 15.66 2.02 -5.86
N ASP A 13 16.19 2.08 -4.64
CA ASP A 13 17.16 1.10 -4.15
C ASP A 13 16.51 0.09 -3.18
N ARG A 14 17.29 -0.92 -2.75
CA ARG A 14 16.81 -1.97 -1.82
C ARG A 14 16.51 -1.44 -0.41
N ALA A 15 17.07 -0.30 -0.01
CA ALA A 15 16.75 0.32 1.26
C ALA A 15 15.38 1.02 1.22
N GLY A 16 14.91 1.39 0.02
CA GLY A 16 13.68 2.15 -0.21
C GLY A 16 13.95 3.64 -0.43
N THR A 17 15.19 4.04 -0.70
CA THR A 17 15.52 5.39 -1.16
C THR A 17 14.95 5.61 -2.55
N LEU A 18 14.30 6.75 -2.77
CA LEU A 18 13.80 7.13 -4.09
C LEU A 18 14.69 8.23 -4.67
N THR A 19 15.13 8.03 -5.91
CA THR A 19 15.81 9.06 -6.71
C THR A 19 14.86 9.55 -7.78
N PHE A 20 14.83 10.87 -7.96
CA PHE A 20 14.07 11.56 -9.01
C PHE A 20 15.07 12.28 -9.89
N ASP A 21 15.21 11.88 -11.14
CA ASP A 21 16.02 12.53 -12.16
C ASP A 21 15.12 13.39 -13.04
N LEU A 22 15.16 14.71 -12.86
CA LEU A 22 14.28 15.63 -13.55
C LEU A 22 14.95 16.20 -14.80
N THR A 23 14.16 16.25 -15.87
CA THR A 23 14.40 17.06 -17.05
C THR A 23 13.46 18.26 -16.99
N ALA A 24 14.04 19.44 -16.78
CA ALA A 24 13.33 20.71 -16.66
C ALA A 24 14.11 21.81 -17.38
N PRO A 25 13.44 22.79 -18.02
CA PRO A 25 14.14 23.93 -18.61
C PRO A 25 14.54 24.90 -17.50
N ALA A 26 15.86 25.06 -17.32
CA ALA A 26 16.49 26.14 -16.57
C ALA A 26 15.81 26.54 -15.23
N PRO A 27 15.52 25.59 -14.31
CA PRO A 27 14.98 25.92 -12.99
C PRO A 27 15.98 26.76 -12.19
N ALA A 28 15.50 27.63 -11.31
CA ALA A 28 16.35 28.47 -10.48
C ALA A 28 17.29 27.61 -9.61
N PRO A 29 18.48 28.13 -9.22
CA PRO A 29 19.45 27.40 -8.41
C PRO A 29 18.86 26.78 -7.13
N ASP A 30 17.95 27.50 -6.47
CA ASP A 30 17.37 27.11 -5.18
C ASP A 30 16.01 26.41 -5.30
N SER A 31 15.67 25.93 -6.50
CA SER A 31 14.44 25.15 -6.71
C SER A 31 14.48 23.84 -5.92
N VAL A 32 13.31 23.36 -5.49
CA VAL A 32 13.16 22.09 -4.77
C VAL A 32 12.13 21.19 -5.44
N LEU A 33 12.29 19.87 -5.25
CA LEU A 33 11.19 18.93 -5.50
C LEU A 33 10.25 18.99 -4.28
N LEU A 34 9.05 19.50 -4.49
CA LEU A 34 7.99 19.56 -3.51
C LEU A 34 7.07 18.35 -3.64
N LEU A 35 6.93 17.58 -2.55
CA LEU A 35 5.89 16.57 -2.40
C LEU A 35 4.77 17.15 -1.54
N ARG A 36 3.54 17.18 -2.05
CA ARG A 36 2.35 17.65 -1.31
C ARG A 36 1.35 16.53 -1.08
N ARG A 37 0.99 16.28 0.17
CA ARG A 37 0.00 15.26 0.55
C ARG A 37 -1.40 15.70 0.11
N ARG A 38 -2.10 14.83 -0.61
CA ARG A 38 -3.51 15.06 -0.99
C ARG A 38 -4.41 15.08 0.24
N GLY A 39 -5.40 15.97 0.23
CA GLY A 39 -6.37 16.11 1.32
C GLY A 39 -5.81 16.76 2.59
N ALA A 40 -4.52 17.09 2.63
CA ALA A 40 -3.99 17.95 3.68
C ALA A 40 -4.45 19.40 3.40
N ALA A 41 -5.26 19.96 4.30
CA ALA A 41 -5.56 21.40 4.27
C ALA A 41 -4.26 22.21 4.44
N GLY A 42 -4.14 23.30 3.68
CA GLY A 42 -2.93 24.13 3.62
C GLY A 42 -2.37 24.47 5.01
N GLY A 43 -1.07 24.22 5.19
CA GLY A 43 -0.32 24.62 6.38
C GLY A 43 -0.26 23.61 7.54
N LYS A 44 -0.95 22.46 7.48
CA LYS A 44 -0.81 21.45 8.55
C LYS A 44 0.60 20.80 8.52
N PRO A 45 1.25 20.60 9.68
CA PRO A 45 2.51 19.85 9.77
C PRO A 45 2.38 18.50 9.07
N GLY A 46 3.39 18.13 8.27
CA GLY A 46 3.39 16.88 7.50
C GLY A 46 2.49 16.89 6.25
N GLY A 47 2.05 18.06 5.77
CA GLY A 47 1.33 18.20 4.48
C GLY A 47 2.24 18.40 3.26
N THR A 48 3.49 18.80 3.46
CA THR A 48 4.48 19.06 2.40
C THR A 48 5.87 18.59 2.81
N VAL A 49 6.65 18.07 1.86
CA VAL A 49 8.08 17.74 2.02
C VAL A 49 8.84 18.39 0.87
N ARG A 50 9.90 19.14 1.18
CA ARG A 50 10.78 19.80 0.20
C ARG A 50 12.10 19.05 0.15
N ILE A 51 12.49 18.63 -1.06
CA ILE A 51 13.71 17.86 -1.30
C ILE A 51 14.64 18.72 -2.16
N PRO A 52 15.86 19.04 -1.68
CA PRO A 52 16.82 19.81 -2.46
C PRO A 52 17.14 19.17 -3.82
N LEU A 53 17.29 20.01 -4.84
CA LEU A 53 17.70 19.59 -6.18
C LEU A 53 19.21 19.76 -6.35
N SER A 54 19.90 18.64 -6.54
CA SER A 54 21.30 18.62 -6.96
C SER A 54 21.44 18.67 -8.50
N ARG A 55 22.60 19.07 -9.00
CA ARG A 55 22.89 19.21 -10.44
C ARG A 55 24.02 18.27 -10.86
N PRO A 56 23.75 16.96 -11.08
CA PRO A 56 24.79 16.00 -11.42
C PRO A 56 25.41 16.23 -12.81
N ALA A 57 24.70 16.89 -13.72
CA ALA A 57 25.17 17.27 -15.05
C ALA A 57 24.40 18.50 -15.57
N PRO A 58 24.91 19.22 -16.58
CA PRO A 58 24.18 20.32 -17.22
C PRO A 58 22.79 19.89 -17.69
N GLY A 59 21.75 20.64 -17.30
CA GLY A 59 20.35 20.36 -17.68
C GLY A 59 19.72 19.15 -17.00
N ARG A 60 20.42 18.51 -16.04
CA ARG A 60 19.89 17.40 -15.23
C ARG A 60 19.80 17.82 -13.78
N LEU A 61 18.63 17.63 -13.19
CA LEU A 61 18.44 17.80 -11.76
C LEU A 61 18.21 16.45 -11.10
N ARG A 62 18.61 16.33 -9.84
CA ARG A 62 18.36 15.14 -9.04
C ARG A 62 17.90 15.50 -7.64
N ALA A 63 16.74 14.98 -7.26
CA ALA A 63 16.28 14.92 -5.88
C ALA A 63 16.42 13.49 -5.35
N VAL A 64 16.78 13.36 -4.08
CA VAL A 64 16.89 12.07 -3.39
C VAL A 64 16.01 12.14 -2.15
N LEU A 65 15.06 11.22 -2.02
CA LEU A 65 14.28 11.00 -0.81
C LEU A 65 14.87 9.78 -0.09
N PRO A 66 15.68 9.97 0.97
CA PRO A 66 16.27 8.86 1.73
C PRO A 66 15.22 7.92 2.30
N ALA A 67 15.54 6.63 2.42
CA ALA A 67 14.67 5.64 3.06
C ALA A 67 14.22 6.08 4.47
N ALA A 68 15.12 6.69 5.24
CA ALA A 68 14.85 7.18 6.60
C ALA A 68 14.03 8.49 6.67
N ALA A 69 13.83 9.19 5.55
CA ALA A 69 13.08 10.45 5.56
C ALA A 69 11.62 10.21 5.96
N GLU A 70 11.03 11.06 6.79
CA GLU A 70 9.63 10.92 7.16
C GLU A 70 8.71 11.33 6.00
N LEU A 71 7.80 10.44 5.64
CA LEU A 71 6.75 10.72 4.66
C LEU A 71 5.46 10.05 5.13
N ALA A 72 4.58 10.84 5.75
CA ALA A 72 3.33 10.32 6.31
C ALA A 72 2.53 9.53 5.28
N GLU A 73 1.80 8.52 5.74
CA GLU A 73 1.01 7.66 4.86
C GLU A 73 0.03 8.45 4.00
N GLY A 74 -0.04 8.14 2.71
CA GLY A 74 -1.02 8.73 1.81
C GLY A 74 -0.50 8.87 0.39
N ARG A 75 -1.10 9.81 -0.34
CA ARG A 75 -0.78 10.12 -1.73
C ARG A 75 -0.16 11.50 -1.78
N TRP A 76 0.99 11.62 -2.43
CA TRP A 76 1.79 12.83 -2.46
C TRP A 76 2.02 13.26 -3.91
N ASP A 77 1.50 14.41 -4.31
CA ASP A 77 1.70 14.95 -5.66
C ASP A 77 3.07 15.64 -5.74
N ALA A 78 3.76 15.47 -6.86
CA ALA A 78 5.09 16.02 -7.08
C ALA A 78 5.05 17.31 -7.92
N TYR A 79 5.75 18.33 -7.44
CA TYR A 79 5.92 19.63 -8.09
C TYR A 79 7.39 20.04 -8.04
N VAL A 80 7.84 20.87 -8.99
CA VAL A 80 9.04 21.69 -8.80
C VAL A 80 8.56 23.03 -8.27
N GLU A 81 9.03 23.40 -7.10
CA GLU A 81 8.77 24.70 -6.46
C GLU A 81 9.98 25.60 -6.71
N GLU A 82 9.75 26.72 -7.39
CA GLU A 82 10.74 27.77 -7.62
C GLU A 82 10.80 28.71 -6.40
N PRO A 83 11.98 29.24 -6.03
CA PRO A 83 12.14 30.11 -4.88
C PRO A 83 11.41 31.45 -5.06
N GLY A 84 10.86 32.01 -3.98
CA GLY A 84 10.21 33.33 -3.97
C GLY A 84 9.20 33.48 -2.83
N ASP A 85 8.69 34.70 -2.63
CA ASP A 85 7.66 35.00 -1.62
C ASP A 85 6.30 34.36 -1.97
N GLU A 86 6.03 34.23 -3.28
CA GLU A 86 4.94 33.45 -3.84
C GLU A 86 5.54 32.38 -4.77
N PRO A 87 5.88 31.19 -4.23
CA PRO A 87 6.55 30.15 -5.01
C PRO A 87 5.70 29.68 -6.18
N ALA A 88 6.26 29.73 -7.39
CA ALA A 88 5.64 29.12 -8.56
C ALA A 88 5.86 27.61 -8.53
N GLU A 89 4.81 26.85 -8.85
CA GLU A 89 4.85 25.38 -8.84
C GLU A 89 4.59 24.81 -10.23
N ALA A 90 5.59 24.11 -10.76
CA ALA A 90 5.48 23.35 -11.99
C ALA A 90 5.09 21.91 -11.69
N VAL A 91 4.03 21.41 -12.34
CA VAL A 91 3.62 20.01 -12.24
C VAL A 91 4.72 19.12 -12.83
N VAL A 92 5.05 18.04 -12.12
CA VAL A 92 6.00 17.03 -12.60
C VAL A 92 5.22 15.92 -13.32
N GLU A 93 5.57 15.67 -14.57
CA GLU A 93 5.09 14.53 -15.35
C GLU A 93 5.91 13.25 -15.05
N PRO A 94 5.27 12.07 -15.05
CA PRO A 94 5.95 10.82 -14.82
C PRO A 94 6.77 10.38 -16.05
N GLY A 95 8.05 10.08 -15.85
CA GLY A 95 8.99 9.50 -16.83
C GLY A 95 9.10 7.97 -16.71
N LEU A 96 10.31 7.44 -16.85
CA LEU A 96 10.67 6.04 -16.54
C LEU A 96 10.56 5.81 -15.02
N ARG A 97 10.21 4.59 -14.59
CA ARG A 97 10.18 4.19 -13.17
C ARG A 97 10.86 2.84 -13.02
N ASP A 98 12.15 2.84 -12.68
CA ASP A 98 12.89 1.61 -12.34
C ASP A 98 12.74 1.31 -10.85
N LEU A 99 11.66 0.61 -10.51
CA LEU A 99 11.26 0.32 -9.12
C LEU A 99 11.52 -1.13 -8.72
N ARG A 100 12.18 -1.91 -9.58
CA ARG A 100 12.37 -3.37 -9.41
C ARG A 100 13.07 -3.73 -8.10
N ALA A 101 13.95 -2.84 -7.60
CA ALA A 101 14.63 -3.05 -6.33
C ALA A 101 13.69 -3.08 -5.11
N LEU A 102 12.45 -2.57 -5.23
CA LEU A 102 11.44 -2.65 -4.18
C LEU A 102 10.81 -4.04 -4.06
N VAL A 103 10.78 -4.84 -5.14
CA VAL A 103 10.19 -6.19 -5.14
C VAL A 103 10.94 -7.13 -4.21
N ASP A 104 12.26 -6.99 -4.15
CA ASP A 104 13.13 -7.82 -3.31
C ASP A 104 13.33 -7.26 -1.89
N ARG A 105 12.61 -6.18 -1.54
CA ARG A 105 12.82 -5.51 -0.25
C ARG A 105 12.19 -6.33 0.88
N CYS A 106 13.04 -6.80 1.79
CA CYS A 106 12.62 -7.47 3.01
C CYS A 106 13.10 -6.63 4.21
N PRO A 107 12.25 -5.79 4.81
CA PRO A 107 12.57 -5.10 6.06
C PRO A 107 12.86 -6.11 7.18
N ASP A 108 13.57 -5.69 8.22
CA ASP A 108 13.71 -6.48 9.44
C ASP A 108 12.33 -6.67 10.11
N THR A 109 11.97 -7.91 10.43
CA THR A 109 10.71 -8.25 11.13
C THR A 109 10.66 -7.67 12.54
N GLY A 110 11.81 -7.38 13.15
CA GLY A 110 11.91 -6.68 14.44
C GLY A 110 11.74 -5.16 14.34
N ALA A 111 11.63 -4.58 13.13
CA ALA A 111 11.49 -3.14 12.97
C ALA A 111 10.19 -2.63 13.61
N ALA A 112 10.30 -1.59 14.44
CA ALA A 112 9.15 -0.97 15.12
C ALA A 112 8.10 -0.39 14.15
N SER A 113 8.50 -0.07 12.92
CA SER A 113 7.58 0.35 11.86
C SER A 113 8.07 -0.12 10.50
N VAL A 114 7.11 -0.40 9.62
CA VAL A 114 7.32 -0.72 8.22
C VAL A 114 6.86 0.47 7.39
N SER A 115 7.73 0.94 6.50
CA SER A 115 7.38 1.96 5.51
C SER A 115 7.68 1.49 4.10
N ALA A 116 6.83 1.89 3.15
CA ALA A 116 6.96 1.60 1.73
C ALA A 116 6.54 2.81 0.91
N ARG A 117 7.25 3.09 -0.19
CA ARG A 117 7.01 4.27 -1.03
C ARG A 117 7.15 3.90 -2.49
N VAL A 118 6.15 4.25 -3.28
CA VAL A 118 6.09 3.88 -4.70
C VAL A 118 5.70 5.11 -5.53
N PRO A 119 6.62 5.62 -6.38
CA PRO A 119 6.27 6.60 -7.40
C PRO A 119 5.28 6.03 -8.42
N TYR A 120 4.25 6.78 -8.80
CA TYR A 120 3.22 6.31 -9.72
C TYR A 120 2.63 7.45 -10.58
N PRO A 121 2.18 7.14 -11.80
CA PRO A 121 1.44 8.07 -12.61
C PRO A 121 0.00 8.20 -12.10
N THR A 122 -0.51 9.42 -12.02
CA THR A 122 -1.89 9.70 -11.72
C THR A 122 -2.74 9.61 -12.99
N LEU A 123 -4.06 9.46 -12.86
CA LEU A 123 -4.97 9.37 -14.01
C LEU A 123 -4.93 10.61 -14.91
N ASP A 124 -4.60 11.76 -14.34
CA ASP A 124 -4.47 13.04 -15.01
C ASP A 124 -3.02 13.38 -15.41
N GLY A 125 -2.13 12.38 -15.44
CA GLY A 125 -0.80 12.50 -16.04
C GLY A 125 0.27 13.17 -15.17
N ARG A 126 0.04 13.28 -13.86
CA ARG A 126 1.02 13.82 -12.90
C ARG A 126 1.84 12.69 -12.27
N LEU A 127 3.03 13.03 -11.80
CA LEU A 127 3.80 12.15 -10.92
C LEU A 127 3.31 12.32 -9.49
N ALA A 128 3.10 11.20 -8.81
CA ALA A 128 2.84 11.16 -7.38
C ALA A 128 3.67 10.06 -6.71
N VAL A 129 3.78 10.13 -5.39
CA VAL A 129 4.35 9.08 -4.53
C VAL A 129 3.25 8.55 -3.64
N ARG A 130 3.06 7.24 -3.63
CA ARG A 130 2.24 6.56 -2.64
C ARG A 130 3.15 6.21 -1.47
N SER A 131 2.77 6.58 -0.25
CA SER A 131 3.50 6.26 0.98
C SER A 131 2.61 5.44 1.90
N TRP A 132 3.17 4.40 2.52
CA TRP A 132 2.56 3.67 3.64
C TRP A 132 3.50 3.69 4.83
N VAL A 133 2.92 3.77 6.03
CA VAL A 133 3.62 3.67 7.31
C VAL A 133 2.75 2.85 8.26
N ARG A 134 3.26 1.69 8.69
CA ARG A 134 2.54 0.69 9.50
C ARG A 134 3.36 0.29 10.72
N ALA A 135 2.72 0.22 11.88
CA ALA A 135 3.35 -0.22 13.13
C ALA A 135 2.25 -0.73 14.09
N PRO A 136 2.15 -2.04 14.35
CA PRO A 136 2.79 -3.16 13.64
C PRO A 136 2.21 -3.38 12.23
N HIS A 137 2.69 -4.41 11.52
CA HIS A 137 2.24 -4.74 10.16
C HIS A 137 2.15 -6.24 9.91
N ALA A 138 1.12 -6.66 9.16
CA ALA A 138 0.97 -8.01 8.64
C ALA A 138 0.98 -7.95 7.10
N GLU A 139 2.10 -8.32 6.49
CA GLU A 139 2.26 -8.37 5.03
C GLU A 139 1.67 -9.68 4.49
N ALA A 140 0.63 -9.58 3.67
CA ALA A 140 0.10 -10.71 2.92
C ALA A 140 1.03 -11.06 1.75
N GLY A 141 1.51 -12.31 1.72
CA GLY A 141 2.31 -12.86 0.64
C GLY A 141 1.45 -13.63 -0.36
N HIS A 142 1.53 -14.96 -0.30
CA HIS A 142 0.80 -15.86 -1.20
C HIS A 142 -0.67 -15.96 -0.78
N VAL A 143 -1.58 -15.81 -1.75
CA VAL A 143 -3.03 -15.92 -1.56
C VAL A 143 -3.56 -16.95 -2.55
N LEU A 144 -4.07 -18.05 -2.04
CA LEU A 144 -4.72 -19.10 -2.82
C LEU A 144 -6.24 -19.01 -2.62
N ALA A 145 -6.96 -18.64 -3.68
CA ALA A 145 -8.42 -18.59 -3.69
C ALA A 145 -8.98 -19.96 -4.13
N GLY A 146 -9.48 -20.76 -3.19
CA GLY A 146 -10.11 -22.05 -3.44
C GLY A 146 -11.63 -22.00 -3.32
N PRO A 147 -12.35 -23.07 -3.73
CA PRO A 147 -13.81 -23.08 -3.78
C PRO A 147 -14.50 -22.91 -2.43
N ALA A 148 -13.87 -23.34 -1.33
CA ALA A 148 -14.46 -23.27 0.02
C ALA A 148 -13.93 -22.11 0.89
N GLY A 149 -12.87 -21.44 0.45
CA GLY A 149 -12.16 -20.45 1.25
C GLY A 149 -10.88 -19.96 0.58
N MET A 150 -10.24 -18.98 1.22
CA MET A 150 -8.90 -18.53 0.84
C MET A 150 -7.86 -18.93 1.86
N THR A 151 -6.71 -19.39 1.38
CA THR A 151 -5.52 -19.63 2.21
C THR A 151 -4.53 -18.50 1.95
N VAL A 152 -3.99 -17.92 3.01
CA VAL A 152 -3.04 -16.82 2.94
C VAL A 152 -1.81 -17.18 3.76
N GLN A 153 -0.64 -16.88 3.21
CA GLN A 153 0.64 -16.92 3.89
C GLN A 153 1.23 -15.51 3.88
N GLY A 154 1.91 -15.12 4.97
CA GLY A 154 2.44 -13.78 5.11
C GLY A 154 3.51 -13.66 6.18
N MET A 155 3.93 -12.42 6.43
CA MET A 155 4.97 -12.06 7.41
C MET A 155 4.47 -10.97 8.36
N LEU A 156 4.79 -11.11 9.64
CA LEU A 156 4.56 -10.12 10.68
C LEU A 156 5.80 -9.27 10.93
N TYR A 157 5.56 -7.98 11.17
CA TYR A 157 6.59 -7.01 11.47
C TYR A 157 6.19 -6.20 12.71
N GLY A 158 7.13 -6.07 13.64
CA GLY A 158 6.98 -5.33 14.89
C GLY A 158 6.08 -5.99 15.92
N VAL A 159 5.67 -7.25 15.70
CA VAL A 159 4.84 -8.05 16.61
C VAL A 159 5.05 -9.54 16.40
N GLU A 160 4.93 -10.33 17.46
CA GLU A 160 5.00 -11.80 17.44
C GLU A 160 3.65 -12.41 17.78
N THR A 161 3.40 -13.63 17.30
CA THR A 161 2.20 -14.40 17.64
C THR A 161 2.33 -15.04 19.01
N GLY A 162 1.29 -14.91 19.83
CA GLY A 162 1.16 -15.58 21.13
C GLY A 162 0.01 -16.57 21.17
N GLU A 163 -0.32 -17.02 22.38
CA GLU A 163 -1.45 -17.93 22.61
C GLU A 163 -2.78 -17.31 22.13
N GLY A 164 -3.57 -18.10 21.41
CA GLY A 164 -4.85 -17.65 20.87
C GLY A 164 -4.75 -16.71 19.66
N ALA A 165 -3.59 -16.60 19.01
CA ALA A 165 -3.44 -15.86 17.76
C ALA A 165 -4.44 -16.33 16.69
N ALA A 166 -5.07 -15.38 16.01
CA ALA A 166 -6.14 -15.65 15.06
C ALA A 166 -6.21 -14.60 13.96
N VAL A 167 -6.95 -14.89 12.89
CA VAL A 167 -7.40 -13.90 11.92
C VAL A 167 -8.88 -13.66 12.07
N GLU A 168 -9.25 -12.39 12.12
CA GLU A 168 -10.63 -11.94 12.14
C GLU A 168 -11.01 -11.28 10.81
N ALA A 169 -12.05 -11.82 10.18
CA ALA A 169 -12.79 -11.13 9.14
C ALA A 169 -13.88 -10.28 9.79
N ARG A 170 -13.77 -8.95 9.69
CA ARG A 170 -14.70 -8.00 10.30
C ARG A 170 -15.47 -7.24 9.21
N LEU A 171 -16.80 -7.22 9.30
CA LEU A 171 -17.62 -6.36 8.45
C LEU A 171 -17.70 -4.94 9.06
N PRO A 172 -17.23 -3.89 8.36
CA PRO A 172 -17.23 -2.53 8.91
C PRO A 172 -18.63 -2.05 9.28
N GLY A 173 -18.75 -1.40 10.44
CA GLY A 173 -20.02 -0.89 10.95
C GLY A 173 -20.96 -1.96 11.51
N GLN A 174 -20.56 -3.23 11.54
CA GLN A 174 -21.36 -4.36 12.00
C GLN A 174 -20.52 -5.23 12.96
N PRO A 175 -20.31 -4.82 14.23
CA PRO A 175 -19.39 -5.50 15.15
C PRO A 175 -19.75 -6.97 15.41
N ASP A 176 -21.04 -7.29 15.44
CA ASP A 176 -21.55 -8.67 15.60
C ASP A 176 -21.27 -9.55 14.36
N ARG A 177 -20.86 -8.95 13.25
CA ARG A 177 -20.46 -9.64 12.02
C ARG A 177 -18.95 -9.74 11.93
N THR A 178 -18.42 -10.58 12.81
CA THR A 178 -17.00 -10.95 12.88
C THR A 178 -16.85 -12.46 12.85
N HIS A 179 -15.90 -12.97 12.05
CA HIS A 179 -15.54 -14.39 12.02
C HIS A 179 -14.06 -14.54 12.31
N SER A 180 -13.74 -15.39 13.30
CA SER A 180 -12.38 -15.67 13.72
C SER A 180 -11.96 -17.07 13.26
N VAL A 181 -10.73 -17.18 12.75
CA VAL A 181 -10.09 -18.45 12.42
C VAL A 181 -8.70 -18.50 13.05
N PRO A 182 -8.27 -19.65 13.59
CA PRO A 182 -6.93 -19.78 14.15
C PRO A 182 -5.88 -19.66 13.04
N LEU A 183 -4.66 -19.25 13.43
CA LEU A 183 -3.52 -19.42 12.55
C LEU A 183 -3.23 -20.91 12.35
N THR A 184 -2.76 -21.26 11.15
CA THR A 184 -2.17 -22.57 10.88
C THR A 184 -0.84 -22.67 11.62
N ALA A 185 -0.50 -23.86 12.11
CA ALA A 185 0.79 -24.08 12.77
C ALA A 185 1.92 -23.59 11.86
N PRO A 186 2.86 -22.78 12.39
CA PRO A 186 3.97 -22.27 11.60
C PRO A 186 4.79 -23.45 11.06
N ASP A 187 5.32 -23.28 9.86
CA ASP A 187 6.34 -24.19 9.34
C ASP A 187 7.58 -24.07 10.25
N PRO A 188 8.05 -25.15 10.91
CA PRO A 188 9.22 -25.10 11.79
C PRO A 188 10.48 -24.63 11.07
N ASP A 189 10.56 -24.86 9.76
CA ASP A 189 11.68 -24.44 8.91
C ASP A 189 11.37 -23.12 8.17
N GLY A 190 10.21 -22.52 8.44
CA GLY A 190 9.78 -21.26 7.87
C GLY A 190 10.51 -20.05 8.47
N PRO A 191 10.50 -18.90 7.78
CA PRO A 191 11.10 -17.69 8.31
C PRO A 191 10.38 -17.22 9.58
N ALA A 192 11.13 -16.65 10.51
CA ALA A 192 10.59 -16.07 11.73
C ALA A 192 9.56 -14.97 11.41
N GLY A 193 8.47 -14.94 12.15
CA GLY A 193 7.36 -14.02 11.90
C GLY A 193 6.43 -14.44 10.75
N SER A 194 6.63 -15.62 10.14
CA SER A 194 5.65 -16.15 9.18
C SER A 194 4.33 -16.49 9.86
N PHE A 195 3.23 -16.23 9.15
CA PHE A 195 1.90 -16.67 9.55
C PHE A 195 1.17 -17.27 8.35
N ALA A 196 0.25 -18.19 8.63
CA ALA A 196 -0.66 -18.74 7.64
C ALA A 196 -2.06 -18.91 8.23
N PHE A 197 -3.09 -18.76 7.41
CA PHE A 197 -4.47 -19.06 7.82
C PHE A 197 -5.31 -19.47 6.61
N THR A 198 -6.42 -20.15 6.88
CA THR A 198 -7.46 -20.39 5.88
C THR A 198 -8.78 -19.78 6.37
N LEU A 199 -9.33 -18.85 5.60
CA LEU A 199 -10.64 -18.25 5.86
C LEU A 199 -11.71 -18.96 5.01
N PRO A 200 -12.61 -19.76 5.62
CA PRO A 200 -13.74 -20.33 4.91
C PRO A 200 -14.75 -19.23 4.56
N TYR A 201 -15.38 -19.34 3.39
CA TYR A 201 -16.33 -18.33 2.93
C TYR A 201 -17.69 -18.44 3.62
N ALA A 202 -18.14 -19.67 3.91
CA ALA A 202 -19.49 -19.94 4.39
C ALA A 202 -19.87 -19.20 5.69
N PRO A 203 -19.01 -19.12 6.74
CA PRO A 203 -19.35 -18.35 7.94
C PRO A 203 -19.61 -16.87 7.64
N SER A 204 -18.73 -16.22 6.87
CA SER A 204 -18.90 -14.83 6.45
C SER A 204 -20.14 -14.60 5.57
N ALA A 205 -20.51 -15.60 4.77
CA ALA A 205 -21.68 -15.55 3.88
C ALA A 205 -23.02 -15.90 4.57
N ALA A 206 -23.01 -16.39 5.82
CA ALA A 206 -24.22 -16.85 6.51
C ALA A 206 -25.24 -15.74 6.86
N GLY A 207 -24.84 -14.47 6.76
CA GLY A 207 -25.73 -13.32 6.97
C GLY A 207 -26.23 -12.69 5.67
N PRO A 208 -27.15 -11.71 5.74
CA PRO A 208 -27.65 -11.01 4.55
C PRO A 208 -26.51 -10.34 3.77
N VAL A 209 -26.51 -10.53 2.44
CA VAL A 209 -25.60 -9.86 1.49
C VAL A 209 -26.46 -9.18 0.42
N PRO A 210 -27.12 -8.04 0.73
CA PRO A 210 -27.99 -7.34 -0.24
C PRO A 210 -27.19 -6.60 -1.33
N GLU A 211 -25.93 -6.28 -1.04
CA GLU A 211 -25.00 -5.57 -1.90
C GLU A 211 -23.58 -6.03 -1.61
N ALA A 212 -22.60 -5.51 -2.37
CA ALA A 212 -21.20 -5.82 -2.14
C ALA A 212 -20.75 -5.40 -0.74
N GLN A 213 -20.34 -6.38 0.06
CA GLN A 213 -19.78 -6.22 1.40
C GLN A 213 -18.28 -6.48 1.36
N LEU A 214 -17.51 -5.54 1.91
CA LEU A 214 -16.06 -5.65 1.99
C LEU A 214 -15.64 -6.01 3.41
N TRP A 215 -15.35 -7.29 3.64
CA TRP A 215 -14.87 -7.80 4.92
C TRP A 215 -13.38 -7.55 5.05
N GLN A 216 -13.01 -6.80 6.07
CA GLN A 216 -11.62 -6.43 6.29
C GLN A 216 -10.95 -7.48 7.18
N LEU A 217 -9.73 -7.88 6.81
CA LEU A 217 -9.00 -8.91 7.53
C LEU A 217 -8.00 -8.28 8.52
N TRP A 218 -7.98 -8.83 9.72
CA TRP A 218 -7.08 -8.44 10.79
C TRP A 218 -6.43 -9.67 11.38
N LEU A 219 -5.13 -9.65 11.61
CA LEU A 219 -4.45 -10.63 12.44
C LEU A 219 -4.48 -10.12 13.88
N VAL A 220 -5.07 -10.90 14.78
CA VAL A 220 -5.05 -10.67 16.23
C VAL A 220 -3.86 -11.46 16.80
N PRO A 221 -2.77 -10.81 17.25
CA PRO A 221 -1.51 -11.50 17.55
C PRO A 221 -1.59 -12.44 18.76
N ALA A 222 -2.49 -12.19 19.70
CA ALA A 222 -2.77 -13.03 20.86
C ALA A 222 -4.19 -12.74 21.35
N ALA A 223 -4.76 -13.63 22.17
CA ALA A 223 -6.09 -13.43 22.73
C ALA A 223 -6.22 -12.05 23.42
N GLY A 224 -7.19 -11.24 22.98
CA GLY A 224 -7.46 -9.90 23.53
C GLY A 224 -6.54 -8.77 23.04
N ALA A 225 -5.57 -9.06 22.16
CA ALA A 225 -4.72 -8.04 21.56
C ALA A 225 -5.43 -7.24 20.47
N ASP A 226 -4.93 -6.04 20.18
CA ASP A 226 -5.39 -5.24 19.05
C ASP A 226 -5.08 -5.92 17.71
N GLY A 227 -6.02 -5.79 16.77
CA GLY A 227 -5.87 -6.36 15.44
C GLY A 227 -4.86 -5.60 14.58
N VAL A 228 -3.98 -6.34 13.91
CA VAL A 228 -3.03 -5.85 12.92
C VAL A 228 -3.60 -6.04 11.52
N ARG A 229 -3.67 -4.96 10.75
CA ARG A 229 -4.25 -5.01 9.39
C ARG A 229 -3.42 -5.91 8.48
N ILE A 230 -4.07 -6.87 7.82
CA ILE A 230 -3.44 -7.68 6.78
C ILE A 230 -3.47 -6.88 5.47
N SER A 231 -2.31 -6.47 4.98
CA SER A 231 -2.17 -5.67 3.76
C SER A 231 -0.94 -6.10 2.95
N ARG A 232 -0.79 -5.60 1.71
CA ARG A 232 0.38 -5.93 0.87
C ARG A 232 1.01 -4.67 0.30
N ILE A 233 2.03 -4.16 0.98
CA ILE A 233 2.66 -2.86 0.69
C ILE A 233 4.15 -2.96 0.36
N LEU A 234 4.79 -4.12 0.54
CA LEU A 234 6.23 -4.31 0.39
C LEU A 234 6.63 -4.78 -1.01
N ASP A 235 6.17 -4.07 -2.05
CA ASP A 235 6.69 -4.23 -3.42
C ASP A 235 6.54 -2.91 -4.23
N ASP A 236 6.70 -2.97 -5.55
CA ASP A 236 6.64 -1.84 -6.47
C ASP A 236 5.23 -1.47 -6.97
N VAL A 237 4.18 -2.08 -6.43
CA VAL A 237 2.79 -1.87 -6.88
C VAL A 237 2.06 -0.85 -6.00
N TRP A 238 1.82 0.33 -6.56
CA TRP A 238 1.17 1.43 -5.85
C TRP A 238 -0.34 1.22 -5.57
N SER A 239 -1.03 0.35 -6.33
CA SER A 239 -2.44 0.03 -6.14
C SER A 239 -2.78 -1.36 -6.65
N ARG A 240 -3.33 -2.20 -5.77
CA ARG A 240 -3.70 -3.59 -6.07
C ARG A 240 -5.15 -3.81 -6.43
N ASN A 241 -6.04 -2.91 -6.01
CA ASN A 241 -7.49 -3.09 -6.12
C ASN A 241 -8.00 -3.45 -7.53
N LYS A 242 -7.24 -3.11 -8.58
CA LYS A 242 -7.57 -3.41 -9.99
C LYS A 242 -6.54 -4.29 -10.69
N SER A 243 -5.37 -4.50 -10.11
CA SER A 243 -4.27 -5.26 -10.73
C SER A 243 -4.16 -6.69 -10.19
N PHE A 244 -4.62 -6.94 -8.97
CA PHE A 244 -4.65 -8.26 -8.35
C PHE A 244 -6.10 -8.74 -8.31
N VAL A 245 -6.47 -9.59 -9.28
CA VAL A 245 -7.81 -10.13 -9.43
C VAL A 245 -7.78 -11.62 -9.11
N TYR A 246 -8.62 -12.03 -8.18
CA TYR A 246 -8.80 -13.44 -7.81
C TYR A 246 -10.11 -13.98 -8.41
N PRO A 247 -10.19 -15.29 -8.70
CA PRO A 247 -11.46 -15.90 -9.06
C PRO A 247 -12.45 -15.76 -7.90
N GLY A 248 -13.69 -15.40 -8.23
CA GLY A 248 -14.80 -15.47 -7.30
C GLY A 248 -15.31 -16.91 -7.18
N HIS A 249 -15.64 -17.33 -5.97
CA HIS A 249 -16.13 -18.67 -5.68
C HIS A 249 -17.54 -18.61 -5.07
N PRO A 250 -18.48 -19.46 -5.51
CA PRO A 250 -19.81 -19.51 -4.91
C PRO A 250 -19.75 -19.86 -3.42
N ALA A 251 -20.44 -19.08 -2.60
CA ALA A 251 -20.64 -19.30 -1.19
C ALA A 251 -22.14 -19.37 -0.89
N PRO A 252 -22.63 -20.43 -0.21
CA PRO A 252 -24.05 -20.52 0.12
C PRO A 252 -24.50 -19.48 1.16
N PRO A 253 -25.74 -18.98 1.09
CA PRO A 253 -26.69 -19.14 -0.02
C PRO A 253 -26.58 -17.99 -1.04
N GLY A 254 -26.27 -18.32 -2.31
CA GLY A 254 -26.37 -17.37 -3.43
C GLY A 254 -25.42 -16.16 -3.36
N VAL A 255 -24.24 -16.33 -2.78
CA VAL A 255 -23.21 -15.28 -2.65
C VAL A 255 -22.00 -15.66 -3.51
N LEU A 256 -21.33 -14.66 -4.08
CA LEU A 256 -20.01 -14.80 -4.68
C LEU A 256 -18.96 -14.25 -3.70
N ALA A 257 -17.98 -15.08 -3.35
CA ALA A 257 -16.91 -14.74 -2.43
C ALA A 257 -15.60 -14.55 -3.21
N THR A 258 -15.00 -13.36 -3.11
CA THR A 258 -13.81 -12.99 -3.89
C THR A 258 -12.76 -12.32 -3.00
N PRO A 259 -11.57 -12.92 -2.81
CA PRO A 259 -10.43 -12.21 -2.24
C PRO A 259 -10.12 -10.97 -3.06
N CYS A 260 -9.83 -9.85 -2.41
CA CYS A 260 -9.51 -8.60 -3.11
C CYS A 260 -8.67 -7.68 -2.24
N TYR A 261 -8.21 -6.58 -2.85
CA TYR A 261 -7.50 -5.53 -2.15
C TYR A 261 -8.27 -4.21 -2.18
N THR A 262 -8.18 -3.44 -1.09
CA THR A 262 -8.67 -2.05 -1.04
C THR A 262 -7.79 -1.13 -1.88
N ALA A 263 -8.23 0.12 -2.04
CA ALA A 263 -7.42 1.18 -2.66
C ALA A 263 -6.15 1.52 -1.87
N ASP A 264 -6.07 1.05 -0.62
CA ASP A 264 -4.92 1.22 0.28
C ASP A 264 -4.06 -0.05 0.39
N ASN A 265 -4.37 -1.08 -0.43
CA ASN A 265 -3.73 -2.40 -0.46
C ASN A 265 -4.00 -3.30 0.76
N ASP A 266 -5.10 -3.09 1.47
CA ASP A 266 -5.53 -4.01 2.54
C ASP A 266 -6.21 -5.23 1.93
N LEU A 267 -5.85 -6.44 2.39
CA LEU A 267 -6.48 -7.67 1.94
C LEU A 267 -7.87 -7.80 2.57
N CYS A 268 -8.85 -8.11 1.73
CA CYS A 268 -10.24 -8.23 2.11
C CYS A 268 -10.89 -9.44 1.45
N LEU A 269 -12.04 -9.86 2.01
CA LEU A 269 -13.00 -10.72 1.33
C LEU A 269 -14.17 -9.87 0.85
N ARG A 270 -14.38 -9.79 -0.47
CA ARG A 270 -15.62 -9.23 -1.00
C ARG A 270 -16.67 -10.34 -1.06
N LEU A 271 -17.81 -10.11 -0.44
CA LEU A 271 -19.02 -10.90 -0.63
C LEU A 271 -20.03 -10.06 -1.39
N GLU A 272 -20.63 -10.62 -2.43
CA GLU A 272 -21.67 -9.95 -3.21
C GLU A 272 -22.75 -10.94 -3.62
N PRO A 273 -23.99 -10.51 -3.91
CA PRO A 273 -24.99 -11.40 -4.47
C PRO A 273 -24.43 -12.10 -5.70
N ALA A 274 -24.59 -13.42 -5.77
CA ALA A 274 -24.27 -14.15 -6.99
C ALA A 274 -25.14 -13.58 -8.13
N PRO A 275 -24.59 -13.41 -9.35
CA PRO A 275 -25.40 -13.07 -10.50
C PRO A 275 -26.55 -14.08 -10.61
N ALA A 276 -27.78 -13.60 -10.86
CA ALA A 276 -28.85 -14.51 -11.23
C ALA A 276 -28.41 -15.28 -12.47
N ASP A 277 -28.55 -16.61 -12.45
CA ASP A 277 -28.25 -17.46 -13.60
C ASP A 277 -28.93 -16.86 -14.84
N ARG A 278 -28.14 -16.54 -15.87
CA ARG A 278 -28.63 -16.04 -17.17
C ARG A 278 -29.09 -17.20 -18.04
#